data_AF-A0A5A8E2D6-F1
#
_entry.id   AF-A0A5A8E2D6-F1
#
_cell.length_a   1.000
_cell.length_b   1.000
_cell.length_c   1.000
_cell.angle_alpha   90.00
_cell.angle_beta   90.00
_cell.angle_gamma   90.00
#
_symmetry.space_group_name_H-M   'P 1'
#
loop_
_entity.id
_entity.type
_entity.pdbx_description
1 polymer ?
#
loop_
_entity_poly.entity_id
_entity_poly.type
_entity_poly.pdbx_seq_one_letter_code
_entity_poly.pdbx_strand_id
1 'polypeptide(L)'
;MALVFVAEFDIGEGSTLRHAEPAGLLARAEDGAERAAVAELMLPEGSHHREADWTYFFLRPAADGQLSARCGEPAVAPPGEGWTEKSDQLLAESSKAGGGGRDAGDEGEGATGGSAAHLAPFNPTSDAAVAAALQLLQLSPEDTLLDVGCGDGRVLVAASLASGCSCVGVETDPALVARAAARAEAAGVADRVRVIHADATATPLAELGATAVFLYLVPKGLAIVWPAVKPLLVSAGGIARAVTYVFRAPDGEAVESEVRLGPVSCFLYA
;
A
#
# COMPACT_ATOMS: atom_id res chain seq x y z
N MET A 1 -31.55 20.05 -7.97
CA MET A 1 -30.70 19.56 -9.08
C MET A 1 -30.09 18.25 -8.62
N ALA A 2 -30.21 17.17 -9.39
CA ALA A 2 -29.59 15.88 -9.05
C ALA A 2 -28.18 15.85 -9.65
N LEU A 3 -27.22 15.30 -8.90
CA LEU A 3 -25.88 15.01 -9.41
C LEU A 3 -25.82 13.53 -9.75
N VAL A 4 -25.39 13.22 -10.97
CA VAL A 4 -25.24 11.83 -11.45
C VAL A 4 -23.76 11.58 -11.66
N PHE A 5 -23.26 10.47 -11.16
CA PHE A 5 -21.88 10.05 -11.35
C PHE A 5 -21.82 8.57 -11.72
N VAL A 6 -20.84 8.19 -12.54
CA VAL A 6 -20.60 6.80 -12.98
C VAL A 6 -19.18 6.41 -12.64
N ALA A 7 -19.04 5.41 -11.77
CA ALA A 7 -17.77 4.82 -11.39
C ALA A 7 -17.66 3.39 -11.96
N GLU A 8 -16.46 3.04 -12.38
CA GLU A 8 -16.11 1.75 -12.97
C GLU A 8 -14.87 1.20 -12.27
N PHE A 9 -14.79 -0.12 -12.10
CA PHE A 9 -13.62 -0.81 -11.60
C PHE A 9 -13.06 -1.72 -12.69
N ASP A 10 -11.83 -1.51 -13.10
CA ASP A 10 -11.09 -2.41 -13.99
C ASP A 10 -9.89 -3.01 -13.24
N ILE A 11 -9.61 -4.30 -13.46
CA ILE A 11 -8.53 -4.99 -12.73
C ILE A 11 -7.12 -4.53 -13.13
N GLY A 12 -6.96 -3.92 -14.31
CA GLY A 12 -5.73 -3.35 -14.83
C GLY A 12 -5.62 -1.82 -14.66
N GLU A 13 -6.73 -1.09 -14.65
CA GLU A 13 -6.76 0.39 -14.50
C GLU A 13 -7.16 0.87 -13.09
N GLY A 14 -7.73 0.00 -12.25
CA GLY A 14 -8.29 0.35 -10.94
C GLY A 14 -9.65 1.06 -11.02
N SER A 15 -10.03 1.75 -9.95
CA SER A 15 -11.30 2.49 -9.86
C SER A 15 -11.24 3.81 -10.63
N THR A 16 -12.18 4.04 -11.53
CA THR A 16 -12.23 5.23 -12.40
C THR A 16 -13.60 5.89 -12.42
N LEU A 17 -13.62 7.23 -12.47
CA LEU A 17 -14.84 8.02 -12.63
C LEU A 17 -15.04 8.36 -14.11
N ARG A 18 -15.95 7.67 -14.79
CA ARG A 18 -16.14 7.78 -16.25
C ARG A 18 -17.07 8.93 -16.65
N HIS A 19 -18.03 9.29 -15.80
CA HIS A 19 -19.05 10.28 -16.15
C HIS A 19 -19.58 11.05 -14.92
N ALA A 20 -19.92 12.32 -15.12
CA ALA A 20 -20.58 13.17 -14.12
C ALA A 20 -21.52 14.17 -14.82
N GLU A 21 -22.72 14.37 -14.27
CA GLU A 21 -23.65 15.42 -14.68
C GLU A 21 -23.96 16.37 -13.52
N PRO A 22 -23.85 17.71 -13.73
CA PRO A 22 -23.48 18.37 -14.98
C PRO A 22 -21.99 18.20 -15.37
N ALA A 23 -21.71 18.05 -16.67
CA ALA A 23 -20.38 17.72 -17.22
C ALA A 23 -19.20 18.58 -16.72
N GLY A 24 -19.45 19.83 -16.32
CA GLY A 24 -18.42 20.74 -15.78
C GLY A 24 -17.82 20.33 -14.43
N LEU A 25 -18.33 19.29 -13.78
CA LEU A 25 -17.90 18.83 -12.47
C LEU A 25 -16.70 17.87 -12.54
N LEU A 26 -16.61 17.06 -13.61
CA LEU A 26 -15.41 16.26 -13.90
C LEU A 26 -14.19 17.13 -14.23
N ALA A 27 -14.40 18.26 -14.90
CA ALA A 27 -13.35 19.20 -15.26
C ALA A 27 -12.71 19.92 -14.06
N ARG A 28 -13.31 19.81 -12.86
CA ARG A 28 -12.81 20.40 -11.61
C ARG A 28 -11.93 19.46 -10.78
N ALA A 29 -11.97 18.16 -11.05
CA ALA A 29 -10.98 17.23 -10.53
C ALA A 29 -9.75 17.31 -11.44
N GLU A 30 -8.69 17.93 -10.93
CA GLU A 30 -7.53 18.39 -11.71
C GLU A 30 -6.59 17.23 -12.10
N ASP A 31 -6.64 16.11 -11.36
CA ASP A 31 -5.83 14.92 -11.63
C ASP A 31 -6.65 13.60 -11.68
N GLY A 32 -6.01 12.53 -12.13
CA GLY A 32 -6.61 11.19 -12.19
C GLY A 32 -6.77 10.50 -10.82
N ALA A 33 -5.99 10.89 -9.82
CA ALA A 33 -6.00 10.32 -8.48
C ALA A 33 -7.20 10.80 -7.64
N GLU A 34 -7.60 12.06 -7.77
CA GLU A 34 -8.83 12.60 -7.17
C GLU A 34 -10.06 11.89 -7.73
N ARG A 35 -10.06 11.62 -9.04
CA ARG A 35 -11.14 10.87 -9.70
C ARG A 35 -11.20 9.42 -9.23
N ALA A 36 -10.04 8.78 -9.04
CA ALA A 36 -9.96 7.43 -8.50
C ALA A 36 -10.45 7.36 -7.04
N ALA A 37 -10.09 8.33 -6.20
CA ALA A 37 -10.55 8.40 -4.82
C ALA A 37 -12.06 8.59 -4.70
N VAL A 38 -12.66 9.43 -5.56
CA VAL A 38 -14.12 9.60 -5.62
C VAL A 38 -14.78 8.33 -6.17
N ALA A 39 -14.21 7.70 -7.19
CA ALA A 39 -14.72 6.45 -7.75
C ALA A 39 -14.71 5.31 -6.72
N GLU A 40 -13.67 5.20 -5.88
CA GLU A 40 -13.61 4.25 -4.75
C GLU A 40 -14.72 4.50 -3.72
N LEU A 41 -14.93 5.75 -3.33
CA LEU A 41 -16.02 6.11 -2.39
C LEU A 41 -17.41 5.80 -2.97
N MET A 42 -17.51 5.82 -4.29
CA MET A 42 -18.74 5.47 -4.98
C MET A 42 -18.89 3.98 -5.11
N LEU A 43 -17.90 3.24 -5.60
CA LEU A 43 -18.06 1.83 -5.91
C LEU A 43 -18.53 1.05 -4.67
N PRO A 44 -19.61 0.26 -4.80
CA PRO A 44 -20.07 -0.53 -3.69
C PRO A 44 -18.96 -1.50 -3.33
N GLU A 45 -18.77 -1.64 -2.03
CA GLU A 45 -17.99 -2.70 -1.43
C GLU A 45 -18.22 -4.02 -2.22
N GLY A 46 -17.14 -4.62 -2.74
CA GLY A 46 -17.20 -5.91 -3.46
C GLY A 46 -17.30 -5.79 -4.99
N SER A 47 -17.14 -4.59 -5.54
CA SER A 47 -17.14 -4.36 -7.00
C SER A 47 -16.09 -5.18 -7.76
N HIS A 48 -14.99 -5.57 -7.10
CA HIS A 48 -13.93 -6.45 -7.61
C HIS A 48 -14.32 -7.94 -7.74
N HIS A 49 -15.52 -8.34 -7.28
CA HIS A 49 -16.03 -9.71 -7.35
C HIS A 49 -17.20 -9.89 -8.33
N ARG A 50 -17.60 -8.84 -9.05
CA ARG A 50 -18.77 -8.85 -9.94
C ARG A 50 -18.36 -9.20 -11.36
N GLU A 51 -19.24 -9.87 -12.10
CA GLU A 51 -19.09 -10.09 -13.55
C GLU A 51 -19.28 -8.81 -14.39
N ALA A 52 -19.67 -7.70 -13.75
CA ALA A 52 -19.92 -6.42 -14.42
C ALA A 52 -19.17 -5.29 -13.72
N ASP A 53 -18.40 -4.54 -14.50
CA ASP A 53 -17.35 -3.62 -14.05
C ASP A 53 -17.85 -2.21 -13.67
N TRP A 54 -19.16 -1.94 -13.70
CA TRP A 54 -19.70 -0.57 -13.54
C TRP A 54 -20.79 -0.45 -12.47
N THR A 55 -20.84 0.71 -11.80
CA THR A 55 -21.94 1.08 -10.88
C THR A 55 -22.36 2.56 -11.03
N TYR A 56 -23.68 2.81 -10.97
CA TYR A 56 -24.28 4.15 -11.05
C TYR A 56 -24.73 4.63 -9.66
N PHE A 57 -24.45 5.89 -9.31
CA PHE A 57 -24.93 6.53 -8.08
C PHE A 57 -25.70 7.82 -8.36
N PHE A 58 -26.75 8.02 -7.57
CA PHE A 58 -27.50 9.27 -7.50
C PHE A 58 -27.20 9.94 -6.16
N LEU A 59 -26.47 11.06 -6.18
CA LEU A 59 -26.23 11.83 -4.96
C LEU A 59 -27.29 12.93 -4.85
N ARG A 60 -28.04 12.90 -3.76
CA ARG A 60 -28.95 13.96 -3.36
C ARG A 60 -28.21 14.86 -2.36
N PRO A 61 -28.08 16.18 -2.61
CA PRO A 61 -27.45 17.08 -1.65
C PRO A 61 -28.16 17.04 -0.29
N ALA A 62 -27.40 17.11 0.80
CA ALA A 62 -27.93 17.39 2.13
C ALA A 62 -28.69 18.74 2.10
N ALA A 63 -29.76 18.85 2.89
CA ALA A 63 -30.69 19.99 2.85
C ALA A 63 -30.03 21.34 3.21
N ASP A 64 -28.83 21.31 3.78
CA ASP A 64 -28.03 22.45 4.27
C ASP A 64 -26.76 22.71 3.43
N GLY A 65 -26.45 21.88 2.45
CA GLY A 65 -25.35 22.10 1.51
C GLY A 65 -23.93 21.99 2.08
N GLN A 66 -23.74 21.46 3.30
CA GLN A 66 -22.41 21.27 3.89
C GLN A 66 -22.00 19.79 3.94
N LEU A 67 -20.80 19.50 3.45
CA LEU A 67 -20.06 18.25 3.70
C LEU A 67 -18.84 18.61 4.56
N SER A 68 -18.62 17.91 5.67
CA SER A 68 -17.43 18.14 6.52
C SER A 68 -16.77 16.83 6.95
N ALA A 69 -15.47 16.75 6.77
CA ALA A 69 -14.59 15.75 7.39
C ALA A 69 -13.70 16.47 8.43
N ARG A 70 -13.47 15.84 9.59
CA ARG A 70 -12.55 16.35 10.62
C ARG A 70 -11.41 15.35 10.83
N CYS A 71 -10.18 15.80 10.63
CA CYS A 71 -8.95 15.09 10.97
C CYS A 71 -8.33 15.80 12.18
N GLY A 72 -7.95 15.06 13.22
CA GLY A 72 -7.30 15.59 14.43
C GLY A 72 -5.82 15.24 14.46
N GLU A 73 -4.98 16.16 14.95
CA GLU A 73 -3.53 15.98 15.05
C GLU A 73 -3.14 14.94 16.12
N PRO A 74 -2.24 13.99 15.82
CA PRO A 74 -1.68 13.09 16.83
C PRO A 74 -0.44 13.69 17.51
N ALA A 75 -0.25 13.32 18.79
CA ALA A 75 0.91 13.70 19.58
C ALA A 75 2.17 12.91 19.16
N VAL A 76 3.30 13.60 19.08
CA VAL A 76 4.62 13.03 18.74
C VAL A 76 5.21 12.28 19.93
N ALA A 77 5.63 11.03 19.72
CA ALA A 77 6.39 10.22 20.67
C ALA A 77 7.90 10.27 20.35
N PRO A 78 8.80 10.15 21.35
CA PRO A 78 10.24 10.20 21.14
C PRO A 78 10.76 8.98 20.35
N PRO A 79 11.92 9.11 19.66
CA PRO A 79 12.46 8.05 18.81
C PRO A 79 12.91 6.84 19.62
N GLY A 80 12.48 5.65 19.20
CA GLY A 80 12.91 4.36 19.75
C GLY A 80 14.17 3.84 19.05
N GLU A 81 15.10 3.28 19.82
CA GLU A 81 16.31 2.62 19.32
C GLU A 81 15.93 1.28 18.67
N GLY A 82 15.93 1.22 17.34
CA GLY A 82 15.58 0.01 16.60
C GLY A 82 16.13 0.02 15.19
N TRP A 83 17.45 0.14 15.03
CA TRP A 83 18.10 0.10 13.72
C TRP A 83 19.59 -0.24 13.85
N THR A 84 20.14 -1.13 12.99
CA THR A 84 21.53 -1.62 13.10
C THR A 84 22.36 -1.25 11.86
N GLU A 85 23.68 -1.08 12.02
CA GLU A 85 24.62 -0.77 10.93
C GLU A 85 24.58 -1.78 9.76
N LYS A 86 24.21 -3.04 10.06
CA LYS A 86 24.09 -4.10 9.04
C LYS A 86 22.94 -3.83 8.06
N SER A 87 21.85 -3.23 8.55
CA SER A 87 20.70 -2.84 7.74
C SER A 87 21.05 -1.69 6.77
N ASP A 88 21.94 -0.76 7.15
CA ASP A 88 22.38 0.34 6.27
C ASP A 88 23.27 -0.16 5.14
N GLN A 89 24.12 -1.15 5.43
CA GLN A 89 25.05 -1.70 4.46
C GLN A 89 24.33 -2.45 3.32
N LEU A 90 23.33 -3.26 3.66
CA LEU A 90 22.51 -4.00 2.68
C LEU A 90 21.72 -3.05 1.76
N LEU A 91 21.29 -1.89 2.28
CA LEU A 91 20.58 -0.86 1.53
C LEU A 91 21.50 -0.07 0.59
N ALA A 92 22.72 0.22 1.03
CA ALA A 92 23.74 0.85 0.19
C ALA A 92 24.18 -0.07 -0.96
N GLU A 93 24.16 -1.38 -0.77
CA GLU A 93 24.50 -2.37 -1.79
C GLU A 93 23.35 -2.58 -2.80
N SER A 94 22.11 -2.61 -2.33
CA SER A 94 20.92 -2.71 -3.20
C SER A 94 20.72 -1.45 -4.07
N SER A 95 21.03 -0.27 -3.52
CA SER A 95 20.95 1.01 -4.25
C SER A 95 22.03 1.13 -5.35
N LYS A 96 23.17 0.43 -5.21
CA LYS A 96 24.23 0.38 -6.24
C LYS A 96 23.90 -0.56 -7.40
N ALA A 97 22.96 -1.50 -7.22
CA ALA A 97 22.55 -2.42 -8.27
C ALA A 97 21.59 -1.79 -9.31
N GLY A 98 21.03 -0.61 -9.04
CA GLY A 98 20.11 0.10 -9.96
C GLY A 98 20.68 1.32 -10.70
N GLY A 99 21.95 1.69 -10.46
CA GLY A 99 22.52 2.95 -10.94
C GLY A 99 23.44 2.80 -12.15
N GLY A 100 22.88 2.52 -13.33
CA GLY A 100 23.63 2.46 -14.60
C GLY A 100 23.15 3.51 -15.61
N GLY A 101 23.54 4.77 -15.43
CA GLY A 101 23.34 5.79 -16.46
C GLY A 101 24.20 5.53 -17.69
N ARG A 102 23.61 5.57 -18.89
CA ARG A 102 24.34 5.72 -20.15
C ARG A 102 23.59 6.65 -21.10
N ASP A 103 24.31 7.69 -21.51
CA ASP A 103 23.98 8.58 -22.61
C ASP A 103 23.98 7.85 -23.97
N ALA A 104 23.25 8.48 -24.90
CA ALA A 104 22.97 8.17 -26.30
C ALA A 104 23.97 7.34 -27.13
N GLY A 105 23.41 6.43 -27.96
CA GLY A 105 24.03 5.96 -29.20
C GLY A 105 23.55 4.60 -29.73
N ASP A 106 22.66 4.65 -30.73
CA ASP A 106 22.53 3.77 -31.93
C ASP A 106 22.29 2.23 -31.82
N GLU A 107 21.65 1.73 -32.88
CA GLU A 107 20.88 0.50 -33.12
C GLU A 107 21.55 -0.88 -32.85
N GLY A 108 20.73 -1.88 -32.49
CA GLY A 108 21.09 -3.31 -32.61
C GLY A 108 20.37 -4.25 -31.63
N GLU A 109 19.63 -5.21 -32.18
CA GLU A 109 18.80 -6.21 -31.49
C GLU A 109 19.52 -7.09 -30.45
N GLY A 110 18.77 -7.47 -29.40
CA GLY A 110 18.89 -8.79 -28.77
C GLY A 110 19.68 -8.87 -27.47
N ALA A 111 19.08 -8.47 -26.35
CA ALA A 111 19.41 -9.01 -25.03
C ALA A 111 18.21 -8.93 -24.08
N THR A 112 17.83 -10.06 -23.49
CA THR A 112 16.73 -10.24 -22.56
C THR A 112 16.95 -9.44 -21.28
N GLY A 113 16.34 -8.26 -21.19
CA GLY A 113 16.16 -7.52 -19.93
C GLY A 113 15.09 -8.21 -19.09
N GLY A 114 15.45 -8.65 -17.88
CA GLY A 114 14.49 -9.17 -16.92
C GLY A 114 13.48 -8.07 -16.58
N SER A 115 12.23 -8.22 -17.03
CA SER A 115 11.14 -7.38 -16.58
C SER A 115 10.99 -7.55 -15.06
N ALA A 116 11.11 -6.46 -14.31
CA ALA A 116 10.71 -6.42 -12.90
C ALA A 116 9.30 -7.02 -12.79
N ALA A 117 9.10 -7.92 -11.83
CA ALA A 117 7.82 -8.59 -11.69
C ALA A 117 6.78 -7.59 -11.16
N HIS A 118 5.75 -7.31 -11.96
CA HIS A 118 4.64 -6.47 -11.51
C HIS A 118 3.82 -7.21 -10.45
N LEU A 119 3.94 -6.80 -9.18
CA LEU A 119 3.30 -7.45 -8.04
C LEU A 119 1.82 -7.05 -7.88
N ALA A 120 1.48 -5.80 -8.18
CA ALA A 120 0.11 -5.25 -8.17
C ALA A 120 0.09 -3.85 -8.80
N PRO A 121 -1.05 -3.38 -9.33
CA PRO A 121 -1.25 -1.96 -9.62
C PRO A 121 -1.30 -1.15 -8.32
N PHE A 122 -1.00 0.14 -8.39
CA PHE A 122 -1.18 1.03 -7.24
C PHE A 122 -2.67 1.28 -6.99
N ASN A 123 -3.22 0.54 -6.02
CA ASN A 123 -4.53 0.81 -5.46
C ASN A 123 -4.38 1.15 -3.96
N PRO A 124 -4.71 2.38 -3.54
CA PRO A 124 -4.52 2.78 -2.16
C PRO A 124 -5.45 2.03 -1.18
N THR A 125 -4.88 1.45 -0.12
CA THR A 125 -5.65 0.89 0.99
C THR A 125 -6.51 1.98 1.66
N SER A 126 -7.80 1.71 1.91
CA SER A 126 -8.69 2.64 2.60
C SER A 126 -8.34 2.79 4.07
N ASP A 127 -8.63 3.94 4.68
CA ASP A 127 -8.30 4.20 6.09
C ASP A 127 -8.92 3.17 7.05
N ALA A 128 -10.14 2.68 6.74
CA ALA A 128 -10.80 1.63 7.50
C ALA A 128 -10.05 0.29 7.42
N ALA A 129 -9.54 -0.05 6.23
CA ALA A 129 -8.73 -1.25 6.04
C ALA A 129 -7.36 -1.13 6.70
N VAL A 130 -6.72 0.05 6.63
CA VAL A 130 -5.50 0.32 7.38
C VAL A 130 -5.74 0.13 8.88
N ALA A 131 -6.79 0.74 9.45
CA ALA A 131 -7.11 0.62 10.87
C ALA A 131 -7.34 -0.85 11.29
N ALA A 132 -8.08 -1.62 10.49
CA ALA A 132 -8.32 -3.03 10.75
C ALA A 132 -7.05 -3.89 10.69
N ALA A 133 -6.20 -3.64 9.70
CA ALA A 133 -4.92 -4.31 9.57
C ALA A 133 -4.01 -4.02 10.77
N LEU A 134 -3.90 -2.76 11.18
CA LEU A 134 -3.12 -2.36 12.36
C LEU A 134 -3.70 -2.93 13.66
N GLN A 135 -5.03 -3.06 13.76
CA GLN A 135 -5.68 -3.72 14.90
C GLN A 135 -5.30 -5.21 15.00
N LEU A 136 -5.25 -5.92 13.87
CA LEU A 136 -4.79 -7.31 13.82
C LEU A 136 -3.31 -7.42 14.12
N LEU A 137 -2.51 -6.50 13.57
CA LEU A 137 -1.07 -6.49 13.77
C LEU A 137 -0.67 -6.12 15.19
N GLN A 138 -1.49 -5.47 16.02
CA GLN A 138 -1.17 -5.16 17.43
C GLN A 138 0.26 -4.64 17.66
N LEU A 139 0.70 -3.68 16.84
CA LEU A 139 2.07 -3.16 16.82
C LEU A 139 2.45 -2.43 18.13
N SER A 140 3.72 -2.53 18.50
CA SER A 140 4.35 -1.76 19.58
C SER A 140 5.56 -0.94 19.08
N PRO A 141 6.10 -0.01 19.89
CA PRO A 141 7.30 0.76 19.50
C PRO A 141 8.53 -0.10 19.17
N GLU A 142 8.60 -1.31 19.71
CA GLU A 142 9.68 -2.28 19.47
C GLU A 142 9.55 -3.00 18.13
N ASP A 143 8.40 -2.87 17.46
CA ASP A 143 8.18 -3.49 16.16
C ASP A 143 8.86 -2.75 15.02
N THR A 144 9.17 -3.51 13.98
CA THR A 144 9.46 -3.01 12.65
C THR A 144 8.45 -3.56 11.66
N LEU A 145 7.58 -2.69 11.14
CA LEU A 145 6.62 -3.03 10.09
C LEU A 145 7.28 -2.98 8.70
N LEU A 146 7.18 -4.06 7.94
CA LEU A 146 7.50 -4.11 6.52
C LEU A 146 6.22 -4.03 5.68
N ASP A 147 6.17 -3.10 4.73
CA ASP A 147 5.11 -3.00 3.72
C ASP A 147 5.72 -3.23 2.32
N VAL A 148 5.30 -4.32 1.66
CA VAL A 148 5.83 -4.73 0.35
C VAL A 148 4.91 -4.23 -0.76
N GLY A 149 5.41 -3.34 -1.62
CA GLY A 149 4.59 -2.56 -2.53
C GLY A 149 3.87 -1.43 -1.79
N CYS A 150 4.60 -0.67 -0.97
CA CYS A 150 4.02 0.26 0.00
C CYS A 150 3.31 1.48 -0.62
N GLY A 151 3.45 1.69 -1.94
CA GLY A 151 2.80 2.77 -2.66
C GLY A 151 3.09 4.15 -2.05
N ASP A 152 2.04 4.88 -1.69
CA ASP A 152 2.15 6.24 -1.13
C ASP A 152 2.46 6.28 0.38
N GLY A 153 2.85 5.14 0.96
CA GLY A 153 3.32 5.03 2.35
C GLY A 153 2.25 5.22 3.42
N ARG A 154 0.95 5.23 3.07
CA ARG A 154 -0.13 5.49 4.03
C ARG A 154 -0.17 4.50 5.20
N VAL A 155 0.12 3.23 4.94
CA VAL A 155 0.10 2.18 5.97
C VAL A 155 1.26 2.40 6.92
N LEU A 156 2.45 2.67 6.39
CA LEU A 156 3.65 2.97 7.17
C LEU A 156 3.45 4.18 8.08
N VAL A 157 2.93 5.29 7.53
CA VAL A 157 2.69 6.51 8.30
C VAL A 157 1.61 6.29 9.36
N ALA A 158 0.50 5.61 9.03
CA ALA A 158 -0.53 5.28 10.00
C ALA A 158 -0.01 4.36 11.12
N ALA A 159 0.79 3.35 10.78
CA ALA A 159 1.40 2.42 11.73
C ALA A 159 2.33 3.16 12.70
N SER A 160 3.24 3.97 12.17
CA SER A 160 4.20 4.73 12.98
C SER A 160 3.50 5.75 13.88
N LEU A 161 2.47 6.45 13.39
CA LEU A 161 1.67 7.37 14.20
C LEU A 161 0.89 6.65 15.31
N ALA A 162 0.30 5.49 15.02
CA ALA A 162 -0.56 4.78 15.96
C ALA A 162 0.20 4.03 17.06
N SER A 163 1.38 3.48 16.74
CA SER A 163 2.12 2.56 17.62
C SER A 163 3.52 3.04 17.98
N GLY A 164 4.04 4.01 17.25
CA GLY A 164 5.42 4.47 17.40
C GLY A 164 6.48 3.53 16.83
N CYS A 165 6.08 2.44 16.17
CA CYS A 165 6.98 1.47 15.55
C CYS A 165 7.84 2.08 14.44
N SER A 166 8.93 1.37 14.12
CA SER A 166 9.72 1.61 12.92
C SER A 166 9.03 0.98 11.71
N CYS A 167 9.25 1.55 10.52
CA CYS A 167 8.51 1.22 9.32
C CYS A 167 9.45 1.22 8.10
N VAL A 168 9.39 0.15 7.32
CA VAL A 168 10.15 -0.03 6.08
C VAL A 168 9.19 -0.33 4.94
N GLY A 169 9.16 0.53 3.93
CA GLY A 169 8.46 0.31 2.67
C GLY A 169 9.42 -0.15 1.58
N VAL A 170 9.00 -1.10 0.76
CA VAL A 170 9.67 -1.42 -0.52
C VAL A 170 8.72 -1.08 -1.66
N GLU A 171 9.16 -0.21 -2.56
CA GLU A 171 8.35 0.28 -3.68
C GLU A 171 9.21 0.43 -4.94
N THR A 172 8.66 0.03 -6.09
CA THR A 172 9.38 0.03 -7.37
C THR A 172 9.13 1.30 -8.18
N ASP A 173 8.02 1.99 -7.95
CA ASP A 173 7.72 3.26 -8.62
C ASP A 173 8.40 4.44 -7.88
N PRO A 174 9.38 5.13 -8.50
CA PRO A 174 10.09 6.23 -7.86
C PRO A 174 9.17 7.42 -7.52
N ALA A 175 8.06 7.62 -8.25
CA ALA A 175 7.10 8.67 -7.92
C ALA A 175 6.32 8.34 -6.65
N LEU A 176 5.98 7.07 -6.43
CA LEU A 176 5.34 6.61 -5.20
C LEU A 176 6.29 6.66 -4.01
N VAL A 177 7.57 6.30 -4.21
CA VAL A 177 8.62 6.47 -3.20
C VAL A 177 8.72 7.93 -2.74
N ALA A 178 8.77 8.88 -3.69
CA ALA A 178 8.83 10.31 -3.37
C ALA A 178 7.58 10.78 -2.61
N ARG A 179 6.39 10.31 -3.00
CA ARG A 179 5.13 10.62 -2.31
C ARG A 179 5.10 10.06 -0.90
N ALA A 180 5.58 8.84 -0.70
CA ALA A 180 5.64 8.19 0.61
C ALA A 180 6.62 8.90 1.56
N ALA A 181 7.79 9.30 1.06
CA ALA A 181 8.74 10.11 1.82
C ALA A 181 8.13 11.46 2.23
N ALA A 182 7.53 12.18 1.28
CA ALA A 182 6.86 13.46 1.57
C ALA A 182 5.70 13.31 2.57
N ARG A 183 4.95 12.19 2.52
CA ARG A 183 3.90 11.88 3.50
C ARG A 183 4.48 11.67 4.90
N ALA A 184 5.58 10.94 5.02
CA ALA A 184 6.25 10.72 6.30
C ALA A 184 6.82 12.02 6.89
N GLU A 185 7.40 12.87 6.06
CA GLU A 185 7.86 14.21 6.47
C GLU A 185 6.71 15.09 6.96
N ALA A 186 5.62 15.18 6.17
CA ALA A 186 4.46 15.98 6.51
C ALA A 186 3.76 15.50 7.80
N ALA A 187 3.83 14.20 8.09
CA ALA A 187 3.29 13.60 9.31
C ALA A 187 4.27 13.65 10.50
N GLY A 188 5.50 14.13 10.32
CA GLY A 188 6.51 14.22 11.38
C GLY A 188 7.03 12.86 11.86
N VAL A 189 7.05 11.84 10.98
CA VAL A 189 7.50 10.48 11.30
C VAL A 189 8.63 9.98 10.38
N ALA A 190 9.26 10.89 9.64
CA ALA A 190 10.35 10.56 8.70
C ALA A 190 11.59 9.95 9.37
N ASP A 191 11.75 10.10 10.69
CA ASP A 191 12.78 9.45 11.50
C ASP A 191 12.51 7.94 11.72
N ARG A 192 11.26 7.50 11.58
CA ARG A 192 10.82 6.12 11.81
C ARG A 192 10.29 5.42 10.56
N VAL A 193 9.95 6.17 9.53
CA VAL A 193 9.44 5.64 8.26
C VAL A 193 10.49 5.81 7.16
N ARG A 194 10.99 4.69 6.64
CA ARG A 194 11.93 4.65 5.51
C ARG A 194 11.30 3.92 4.33
N VAL A 195 11.45 4.47 3.13
CA VAL A 195 11.01 3.82 1.88
C VAL A 195 12.21 3.55 0.99
N ILE A 196 12.30 2.31 0.52
CA ILE A 196 13.36 1.80 -0.32
C ILE A 196 12.82 1.71 -1.75
N HIS A 197 13.44 2.44 -2.66
CA HIS A 197 13.18 2.29 -4.09
C HIS A 197 13.86 1.00 -4.59
N ALA A 198 13.11 -0.08 -4.70
CA ALA A 198 13.61 -1.39 -5.12
C ALA A 198 12.51 -2.32 -5.62
N ASP A 199 12.91 -3.32 -6.42
CA ASP A 199 12.07 -4.48 -6.71
C ASP A 199 12.09 -5.43 -5.50
N ALA A 200 10.93 -5.64 -4.89
CA ALA A 200 10.79 -6.52 -3.73
C ALA A 200 11.16 -7.98 -4.03
N THR A 201 11.07 -8.43 -5.29
CA THR A 201 11.44 -9.80 -5.70
C THR A 201 12.94 -10.02 -5.74
N ALA A 202 13.72 -8.95 -5.83
CA ALA A 202 15.18 -8.95 -5.79
C ALA A 202 15.74 -8.44 -4.45
N THR A 203 14.87 -8.03 -3.52
CA THR A 203 15.26 -7.50 -2.21
C THR A 203 15.30 -8.64 -1.19
N PRO A 204 16.36 -8.76 -0.36
CA PRO A 204 16.42 -9.75 0.71
C PRO A 204 15.51 -9.33 1.88
N LEU A 205 14.18 -9.45 1.69
CA LEU A 205 13.16 -8.97 2.63
C LEU A 205 13.38 -9.51 4.05
N ALA A 206 13.86 -10.75 4.17
CA ALA A 206 14.11 -11.36 5.47
C ALA A 206 15.26 -10.72 6.26
N GLU A 207 16.19 -10.05 5.58
CA GLU A 207 17.32 -9.37 6.22
C GLU A 207 16.96 -7.97 6.71
N LEU A 208 15.75 -7.47 6.40
CA LEU A 208 15.24 -6.18 6.85
C LEU A 208 14.83 -6.17 8.33
N GLY A 209 14.85 -7.33 9.00
CA GLY A 209 14.59 -7.42 10.45
C GLY A 209 13.16 -7.12 10.86
N ALA A 210 12.20 -7.28 9.94
CA ALA A 210 10.79 -6.99 10.20
C ALA A 210 10.19 -7.97 11.21
N THR A 211 9.42 -7.43 12.17
CA THR A 211 8.62 -8.18 13.15
C THR A 211 7.13 -8.11 12.82
N ALA A 212 6.75 -7.32 11.83
CA ALA A 212 5.40 -7.32 11.29
C ALA A 212 5.46 -7.09 9.78
N VAL A 213 4.53 -7.69 9.03
CA VAL A 213 4.44 -7.52 7.58
C VAL A 213 3.01 -7.17 7.19
N PHE A 214 2.85 -6.15 6.34
CA PHE A 214 1.60 -5.85 5.65
C PHE A 214 1.75 -6.16 4.16
N LEU A 215 0.74 -6.82 3.58
CA LEU A 215 0.71 -7.19 2.17
C LEU A 215 -0.64 -6.86 1.57
N TYR A 216 -0.67 -5.93 0.62
CA TYR A 216 -1.81 -5.74 -0.28
C TYR A 216 -1.35 -5.88 -1.73
N LEU A 217 -1.33 -7.12 -2.21
CA LEU A 217 -0.91 -7.47 -3.55
C LEU A 217 -1.97 -8.35 -4.22
N VAL A 218 -1.95 -8.43 -5.55
CA VAL A 218 -2.81 -9.39 -6.29
C VAL A 218 -2.33 -10.83 -6.04
N PRO A 219 -3.17 -11.87 -6.25
CA PRO A 219 -2.79 -13.25 -5.94
C PRO A 219 -1.46 -13.72 -6.56
N LYS A 220 -1.17 -13.28 -7.79
CA LYS A 220 0.11 -13.57 -8.46
C LYS A 220 1.29 -12.91 -7.75
N GLY A 221 1.15 -11.66 -7.32
CA GLY A 221 2.17 -10.94 -6.56
C GLY A 221 2.40 -11.55 -5.18
N LEU A 222 1.32 -11.88 -4.46
CA LEU A 222 1.40 -12.62 -3.20
C LEU A 222 2.15 -13.94 -3.36
N ALA A 223 1.86 -14.73 -4.39
CA ALA A 223 2.56 -16.00 -4.65
C ALA A 223 4.07 -15.82 -4.88
N ILE A 224 4.51 -14.68 -5.41
CA ILE A 224 5.92 -14.38 -5.62
C ILE A 224 6.61 -13.96 -4.32
N VAL A 225 5.96 -13.12 -3.51
CA VAL A 225 6.54 -12.54 -2.29
C VAL A 225 6.42 -13.48 -1.08
N TRP A 226 5.37 -14.29 -1.02
CA TRP A 226 5.07 -15.14 0.13
C TRP A 226 6.22 -16.10 0.51
N PRO A 227 6.95 -16.74 -0.42
CA PRO A 227 8.09 -17.57 -0.05
C PRO A 227 9.20 -16.85 0.72
N ALA A 228 9.34 -15.53 0.58
CA ALA A 228 10.28 -14.71 1.34
C ALA A 228 9.71 -14.26 2.69
N VAL A 229 8.38 -14.07 2.78
CA VAL A 229 7.69 -13.62 4.00
C VAL A 229 7.40 -14.78 4.96
N LYS A 230 6.94 -15.93 4.45
CA LYS A 230 6.55 -17.09 5.24
C LYS A 230 7.62 -17.55 6.24
N PRO A 231 8.91 -17.63 5.89
CA PRO A 231 9.95 -18.02 6.85
C PRO A 231 10.06 -17.07 8.04
N LEU A 232 9.71 -15.78 7.88
CA LEU A 232 9.75 -14.79 8.94
C LEU A 232 8.75 -15.12 10.05
N LEU A 233 7.59 -15.67 9.69
CA LEU A 233 6.57 -16.12 10.66
C LEU A 233 7.11 -17.23 11.58
N VAL A 234 8.09 -18.01 11.11
CA VAL A 234 8.56 -19.24 11.81
C VAL A 234 9.97 -19.08 12.41
N SER A 235 10.79 -18.14 11.94
CA SER A 235 12.21 -18.10 12.31
C SER A 235 12.48 -17.49 13.70
N ALA A 236 13.06 -18.33 14.57
CA ALA A 236 13.94 -18.03 15.71
C ALA A 236 13.41 -17.09 16.82
N GLY A 237 12.18 -17.31 17.29
CA GLY A 237 11.72 -16.75 18.57
C GLY A 237 10.21 -16.53 18.73
N GLY A 238 9.44 -16.60 17.63
CA GLY A 238 7.98 -16.46 17.65
C GLY A 238 7.49 -15.02 17.76
N ILE A 239 7.90 -14.14 16.82
CA ILE A 239 7.61 -12.69 16.91
C ILE A 239 7.02 -12.10 15.62
N ALA A 240 7.29 -12.64 14.42
CA ALA A 240 6.81 -12.00 13.20
C ALA A 240 5.36 -12.39 12.85
N ARG A 241 4.54 -11.37 12.59
CA ARG A 241 3.13 -11.50 12.20
C ARG A 241 2.89 -10.84 10.84
N ALA A 242 2.07 -11.45 10.00
CA ALA A 242 1.72 -10.88 8.70
C ALA A 242 0.22 -10.64 8.61
N VAL A 243 -0.16 -9.51 8.01
CA VAL A 243 -1.52 -9.26 7.55
C VAL A 243 -1.54 -9.16 6.03
N THR A 244 -2.42 -9.95 5.40
CA THR A 244 -2.79 -9.73 4.00
C THR A 244 -4.15 -9.04 3.92
N TYR A 245 -4.32 -8.17 2.94
CA TYR A 245 -5.59 -7.47 2.67
C TYR A 245 -6.21 -7.94 1.34
N VAL A 246 -7.54 -8.13 1.33
CA VAL A 246 -8.39 -8.62 0.23
C VAL A 246 -8.17 -10.10 -0.11
N PHE A 247 -6.92 -10.50 -0.35
CA PHE A 247 -6.57 -11.86 -0.71
C PHE A 247 -5.86 -12.57 0.43
N ARG A 248 -6.17 -13.86 0.62
CA ARG A 248 -5.45 -14.71 1.57
C ARG A 248 -4.04 -15.00 1.04
N ALA A 249 -3.11 -15.26 1.96
CA ALA A 249 -1.84 -15.88 1.65
C ALA A 249 -2.04 -17.16 0.81
N PRO A 250 -1.12 -17.46 -0.13
CA PRO A 250 -1.18 -18.64 -1.00
C PRO A 250 -0.98 -19.93 -0.20
N ASP A 251 -0.96 -21.08 -0.88
CA ASP A 251 -0.60 -22.40 -0.31
C ASP A 251 -1.50 -22.93 0.82
N GLY A 252 -2.67 -22.32 1.02
CA GLY A 252 -3.66 -22.77 2.01
C GLY A 252 -3.26 -22.48 3.46
N GLU A 253 -2.45 -21.44 3.68
CA GLU A 253 -2.02 -21.01 5.01
C GLU A 253 -3.21 -20.79 5.94
N ALA A 254 -3.05 -21.26 7.18
CA ALA A 254 -4.07 -21.11 8.21
C ALA A 254 -4.17 -19.64 8.61
N VAL A 255 -5.36 -19.07 8.48
CA VAL A 255 -5.67 -17.74 8.99
C VAL A 255 -5.91 -17.86 10.50
N GLU A 256 -5.12 -17.15 11.29
CA GLU A 256 -5.30 -17.10 12.75
C GLU A 256 -6.51 -16.24 13.13
N SER A 257 -6.62 -15.06 12.51
CA SER A 257 -7.71 -14.11 12.75
C SER A 257 -8.11 -13.39 11.46
N GLU A 258 -9.38 -13.04 11.35
CA GLU A 258 -9.94 -12.34 10.20
C GLU A 258 -10.79 -11.16 10.69
N VAL A 259 -10.52 -9.97 10.15
CA VAL A 259 -11.41 -8.82 10.31
C VAL A 259 -12.09 -8.57 8.96
N ARG A 260 -13.41 -8.72 8.94
CA ARG A 260 -14.23 -8.48 7.76
C ARG A 260 -14.64 -7.00 7.70
N LEU A 261 -14.39 -6.38 6.55
CA LEU A 261 -14.75 -5.01 6.20
C LEU A 261 -15.70 -5.08 5.01
N GLY A 262 -16.94 -5.48 5.31
CA GLY A 262 -17.93 -5.79 4.28
C GLY A 262 -17.54 -7.03 3.46
N PRO A 263 -17.23 -6.92 2.16
CA PRO A 263 -16.88 -8.04 1.28
C PRO A 263 -15.40 -8.33 1.21
N VAL A 264 -14.55 -7.44 1.73
CA VAL A 264 -13.11 -7.67 1.84
C VAL A 264 -12.76 -7.97 3.29
N SER A 265 -11.62 -8.62 3.48
CA SER A 265 -11.12 -8.94 4.83
C SER A 265 -9.63 -8.63 4.93
N CYS A 266 -9.19 -8.38 6.15
CA CYS A 266 -7.79 -8.49 6.55
C CYS A 266 -7.61 -9.87 7.22
N PHE A 267 -6.54 -10.58 6.87
CA PHE A 267 -6.23 -11.91 7.38
C PHE A 267 -4.89 -11.88 8.11
N LEU A 268 -4.87 -12.32 9.36
CA LEU A 268 -3.68 -12.43 10.19
C LEU A 268 -3.06 -13.83 10.10
N TYR A 269 -1.73 -13.86 10.04
CA TYR A 269 -0.88 -15.05 10.08
C TYR A 269 0.24 -14.83 11.11
N ALA A 270 0.42 -15.75 12.05
CA ALA A 270 1.51 -15.75 13.03
C ALA A 270 1.88 -17.19 13.44
#